data_AF-Q7V7A7-F1
#
_entry.id   AF-Q7V7A7-F1
#
_cell.length_a   1.000
_cell.length_b   1.000
_cell.length_c   1.000
_cell.angle_alpha   90.00
_cell.angle_beta   90.00
_cell.angle_gamma   90.00
#
_symmetry.space_group_name_H-M   'P 1'
#
loop_
_entity.id
_entity.type
_entity.pdbx_description
1 polymer ?
#
loop_
_entity_poly.entity_id
_entity_poly.type
_entity_poly.pdbx_seq_one_letter_code
_entity_poly.pdbx_strand_id
1 'polypeptide(L)'
;MAQLQPTQWCVGLAEVKSRQLDFRGQSPNDQKKYLKGKPVPLVGNGSGSLWMIDRHHRLRALLDLDQDATTYGYLIENCPTEDDLESLQLLADRGWLYLYNGRGHGPLLPQGLPKSLLMLEDDPYRSLAWKLKSEGLIRPEPLIPYHEFRWGTWLRSRALPPFSSKYLEPALPAARSLVRSNAASHLDGWIG
;
A
#
# COMPACT_ATOMS: atom_id res chain seq x y z
N MET A 1 20.25 -2.08 -13.01
CA MET A 1 18.81 -1.91 -12.70
C MET A 1 18.72 -1.11 -11.42
N ALA A 2 17.78 -0.16 -11.32
CA ALA A 2 17.65 0.68 -10.12
C ALA A 2 16.75 0.00 -9.09
N GLN A 3 17.14 0.07 -7.82
CA GLN A 3 16.36 -0.50 -6.71
C GLN A 3 15.30 0.52 -6.25
N LEU A 4 14.03 0.09 -6.23
CA LEU A 4 12.93 0.97 -5.81
C LEU A 4 12.88 1.12 -4.30
N GLN A 5 12.82 2.36 -3.82
CA GLN A 5 12.61 2.71 -2.42
C GLN A 5 11.10 2.89 -2.14
N PRO A 6 10.51 2.11 -1.22
CA PRO A 6 9.15 2.33 -0.74
C PRO A 6 8.95 3.70 -0.07
N THR A 7 7.74 4.23 -0.22
CA THR A 7 7.24 5.47 0.42
C THR A 7 6.24 5.20 1.55
N GLN A 8 6.14 3.95 2.00
CA GLN A 8 5.28 3.52 3.10
C GLN A 8 5.99 2.49 3.97
N TRP A 9 5.58 2.35 5.22
CA TRP A 9 6.18 1.38 6.16
C TRP A 9 5.57 -0.02 6.09
N CYS A 10 4.29 -0.11 5.72
CA CYS A 10 3.53 -1.35 5.81
C CYS A 10 2.62 -1.57 4.61
N VAL A 11 2.20 -2.81 4.41
CA VAL A 11 1.18 -3.25 3.45
C VAL A 11 0.21 -4.19 4.14
N GLY A 12 -0.94 -4.44 3.53
CA GLY A 12 -1.83 -5.51 3.99
C GLY A 12 -1.44 -6.83 3.32
N LEU A 13 -0.87 -7.78 4.07
CA LEU A 13 -0.41 -9.05 3.47
C LEU A 13 -1.53 -9.93 2.90
N ALA A 14 -2.80 -9.72 3.28
CA ALA A 14 -3.92 -10.42 2.64
C ALA A 14 -4.06 -10.01 1.17
N GLU A 15 -3.92 -8.72 0.89
CA GLU A 15 -3.93 -8.19 -0.48
C GLU A 15 -2.69 -8.67 -1.24
N VAL A 16 -1.51 -8.66 -0.62
CA VAL A 16 -0.28 -9.21 -1.24
C VAL A 16 -0.48 -10.65 -1.69
N LYS A 17 -1.01 -11.51 -0.82
CA LYS A 17 -1.34 -12.91 -1.17
C LYS A 17 -2.36 -13.01 -2.30
N SER A 18 -3.38 -12.17 -2.31
CA SER A 18 -4.33 -12.12 -3.43
C SER A 18 -3.63 -11.77 -4.74
N ARG A 19 -2.68 -10.82 -4.74
CA ARG A 19 -1.91 -10.47 -5.94
C ARG A 19 -0.94 -11.57 -6.37
N GLN A 20 -0.40 -12.35 -5.43
CA GLN A 20 0.41 -13.53 -5.77
C GLN A 20 -0.41 -14.56 -6.54
N LEU A 21 -1.68 -14.78 -6.16
CA LEU A 21 -2.58 -15.66 -6.89
C LEU A 21 -2.88 -15.11 -8.30
N ASP A 22 -3.10 -13.79 -8.44
CA ASP A 22 -3.25 -13.15 -9.75
C ASP A 22 -2.04 -13.45 -10.66
N PHE A 23 -0.81 -13.35 -10.14
CA PHE A 23 0.40 -13.59 -10.92
C PHE A 23 0.65 -15.06 -11.25
N ARG A 24 0.41 -15.98 -10.30
CA ARG A 24 0.56 -17.43 -10.57
C ARG A 24 -0.37 -17.93 -11.67
N GLY A 25 -1.50 -17.26 -11.88
CA GLY A 25 -2.43 -17.56 -12.97
C GLY A 25 -2.08 -16.91 -14.32
N GLN A 26 -1.03 -16.09 -14.40
CA GLN A 26 -0.64 -15.37 -15.62
C GLN A 26 0.52 -16.05 -16.34
N SER A 27 0.51 -16.00 -17.68
CA SER A 27 1.70 -16.33 -18.45
C SER A 27 2.76 -15.23 -18.29
N PRO A 28 4.07 -15.52 -18.53
CA PRO A 28 5.11 -14.49 -18.51
C PRO A 28 4.83 -13.31 -19.45
N ASN A 29 4.17 -13.56 -20.58
CA ASN A 29 3.82 -12.51 -21.53
C ASN A 29 2.68 -11.62 -21.02
N ASP A 30 1.67 -12.21 -20.37
CA ASP A 30 0.56 -11.47 -19.76
C ASP A 30 1.06 -10.61 -18.59
N GLN A 31 1.94 -11.17 -17.76
CA GLN A 31 2.57 -10.44 -16.66
C GLN A 31 3.39 -9.26 -17.21
N LYS A 32 4.19 -9.45 -18.25
CA LYS A 32 4.95 -8.37 -18.89
C LYS A 32 4.03 -7.30 -19.48
N LYS A 33 2.97 -7.70 -20.19
CA LYS A 33 1.96 -6.78 -20.75
C LYS A 33 1.27 -5.98 -19.65
N TYR A 34 0.92 -6.63 -18.54
CA TYR A 34 0.34 -5.99 -17.37
C TYR A 34 1.27 -4.92 -16.79
N LEU A 35 2.54 -5.28 -16.51
CA LEU A 35 3.52 -4.35 -15.92
C LEU A 35 3.80 -3.15 -16.83
N LYS A 36 3.82 -3.35 -18.15
CA LYS A 36 3.91 -2.26 -19.13
C LYS A 36 2.69 -1.36 -19.15
N GLY A 37 1.49 -1.93 -19.09
CA GLY A 37 0.24 -1.18 -19.12
C GLY A 37 -0.05 -0.40 -17.82
N LYS A 38 0.64 -0.75 -16.74
CA LYS A 38 0.51 -0.12 -15.43
C LYS A 38 1.88 0.18 -14.83
N PRO A 39 2.65 1.10 -15.44
CA PRO A 39 3.97 1.44 -14.94
C PRO A 39 3.85 2.11 -13.57
N VAL A 40 4.93 2.02 -12.79
CA VAL A 40 5.04 2.56 -11.44
C VAL A 40 5.32 4.08 -11.54
N PRO A 41 4.52 4.93 -10.88
CA PRO A 41 4.89 6.34 -10.71
C PRO A 41 6.07 6.46 -9.75
N LEU A 42 7.11 7.16 -10.18
CA LEU A 42 8.38 7.29 -9.45
C LEU A 42 8.76 8.75 -9.23
N VAL A 43 9.36 9.05 -8.08
CA VAL A 43 10.16 10.26 -7.88
C VAL A 43 11.63 9.87 -7.98
N GLY A 44 12.40 10.62 -8.76
CA GLY A 44 13.85 10.44 -8.91
C GLY A 44 14.65 11.57 -8.28
N ASN A 45 15.96 11.40 -8.14
CA ASN A 45 16.89 12.48 -7.80
C ASN A 45 18.19 12.41 -8.61
N GLY A 46 19.09 13.38 -8.43
CA GLY A 46 20.37 13.50 -9.12
C GLY A 46 21.34 12.34 -8.89
N SER A 47 21.24 11.63 -7.76
CA SER A 47 22.07 10.46 -7.46
C SER A 47 21.51 9.15 -8.04
N GLY A 48 20.33 9.20 -8.66
CA GLY A 48 19.66 8.05 -9.27
C GLY A 48 18.79 7.23 -8.31
N SER A 49 18.55 7.71 -7.09
CA SER A 49 17.55 7.13 -6.18
C SER A 49 16.15 7.23 -6.78
N LEU A 50 15.34 6.18 -6.61
CA LEU A 50 13.97 6.11 -7.12
C LEU A 50 12.99 5.71 -6.02
N TRP A 51 12.05 6.60 -5.70
CA TRP A 51 10.97 6.35 -4.74
C TRP A 51 9.67 6.02 -5.45
N MET A 52 9.04 4.91 -5.06
CA MET A 52 7.77 4.49 -5.66
C MET A 52 6.57 5.09 -4.95
N ILE A 53 5.64 5.70 -5.69
CA ILE A 53 4.47 6.38 -5.11
C ILE A 53 3.28 5.45 -4.92
N ASP A 54 3.18 4.41 -5.73
CA ASP A 54 2.06 3.46 -5.71
C ASP A 54 2.53 2.05 -6.08
N ARG A 55 1.62 1.08 -5.95
CA ARG A 55 1.75 -0.33 -6.35
C ARG A 55 2.55 -1.22 -5.40
N HIS A 56 2.77 -0.78 -4.16
CA HIS A 56 3.56 -1.51 -3.15
C HIS A 56 3.08 -2.93 -2.94
N HIS A 57 1.78 -3.18 -2.75
CA HIS A 57 1.26 -4.54 -2.57
C HIS A 57 1.52 -5.44 -3.78
N ARG A 58 1.42 -4.89 -4.99
CA ARG A 58 1.56 -5.68 -6.21
C ARG A 58 3.01 -6.00 -6.51
N LEU A 59 3.91 -5.02 -6.39
CA LEU A 59 5.34 -5.28 -6.57
C LEU A 59 5.90 -6.14 -5.43
N ARG A 60 5.42 -5.96 -4.19
CA ARG A 60 5.75 -6.87 -3.09
C ARG A 60 5.32 -8.31 -3.41
N ALA A 61 4.09 -8.50 -3.88
CA ALA A 61 3.62 -9.83 -4.27
C ALA A 61 4.46 -10.47 -5.38
N LEU A 62 4.91 -9.66 -6.35
CA LEU A 62 5.77 -10.13 -7.41
C LEU A 62 7.16 -10.53 -6.88
N LEU A 63 7.77 -9.71 -6.02
CA LEU A 63 9.08 -10.01 -5.40
C LEU A 63 9.06 -11.23 -4.48
N ASP A 64 7.93 -11.50 -3.83
CA ASP A 64 7.77 -12.73 -3.02
C ASP A 64 7.75 -14.00 -3.92
N LEU A 65 7.41 -13.88 -5.21
CA LEU A 65 7.40 -14.99 -6.17
C LEU A 65 8.73 -15.11 -6.93
N ASP A 66 9.33 -13.98 -7.27
CA ASP A 66 10.58 -13.86 -8.02
C ASP A 66 11.36 -12.64 -7.49
N GLN A 67 12.44 -12.91 -6.76
CA GLN A 67 13.23 -11.84 -6.12
C GLN A 67 14.00 -10.99 -7.13
N ASP A 68 14.21 -11.48 -8.35
CA ASP A 68 14.88 -10.77 -9.44
C ASP A 68 13.88 -10.03 -10.37
N ALA A 69 12.60 -10.01 -9.98
CA ALA A 69 11.56 -9.43 -10.80
C ALA A 69 11.78 -7.94 -11.06
N THR A 70 11.53 -7.54 -12.31
CA THR A 70 11.62 -6.16 -12.76
C THR A 70 10.25 -5.60 -13.15
N THR A 71 10.13 -4.28 -13.15
CA THR A 71 8.91 -3.58 -13.57
C THR A 71 9.24 -2.36 -14.42
N TYR A 72 8.22 -1.76 -15.01
CA TYR A 72 8.32 -0.51 -15.74
C TYR A 72 7.92 0.64 -14.83
N GLY A 73 8.67 1.74 -14.86
CA GLY A 73 8.39 2.95 -14.11
C GLY A 73 8.48 4.18 -15.01
N TYR A 74 7.90 5.28 -14.54
CA TYR A 74 8.03 6.59 -15.15
C TYR A 74 8.22 7.64 -14.06
N LEU A 75 9.04 8.65 -14.32
CA LEU A 75 9.25 9.75 -13.40
C LEU A 75 8.05 10.70 -13.46
N ILE A 76 7.40 10.90 -12.32
CA ILE A 76 6.38 11.94 -12.15
C ILE A 76 7.02 13.25 -11.68
N GLU A 77 8.16 13.17 -11.01
CA GLU A 77 8.95 14.30 -10.54
C GLU A 77 10.41 13.88 -10.42
N ASN A 78 11.33 14.80 -10.65
CA ASN A 78 12.76 14.57 -10.50
C ASN A 78 13.35 15.69 -9.64
N CYS A 79 13.87 15.34 -8.47
CA CYS A 79 14.53 16.27 -7.59
C CYS A 79 15.90 16.65 -8.20
N PRO A 80 16.25 17.94 -8.31
CA PRO A 80 17.52 18.35 -8.89
C PRO A 80 18.72 18.03 -7.99
N THR A 81 18.48 17.74 -6.72
CA THR A 81 19.49 17.44 -5.71
C THR A 81 19.95 15.99 -5.76
N GLU A 82 21.14 15.72 -5.23
CA GLU A 82 21.64 14.36 -4.99
C GLU A 82 21.28 13.86 -3.58
N ASP A 83 20.75 14.73 -2.71
CA ASP A 83 20.42 14.41 -1.32
C ASP A 83 19.07 13.67 -1.20
N ASP A 84 19.11 12.46 -0.67
CA ASP A 84 17.94 11.65 -0.34
C ASP A 84 17.04 12.35 0.71
N LEU A 85 17.59 13.17 1.61
CA LEU A 85 16.80 13.90 2.62
C LEU A 85 15.91 14.96 2.01
N GLU A 86 16.45 15.75 1.06
CA GLU A 86 15.66 16.73 0.31
C GLU A 86 14.58 16.05 -0.54
N SER A 87 14.91 14.89 -1.11
CA SER A 87 13.94 14.08 -1.86
C SER A 87 12.80 13.57 -0.97
N LEU A 88 13.11 13.13 0.25
CA LEU A 88 12.12 12.73 1.26
C LEU A 88 11.28 13.92 1.75
N GLN A 89 11.86 15.12 1.88
CA GLN A 89 11.11 16.33 2.22
C GLN A 89 10.11 16.68 1.11
N LEU A 90 10.53 16.64 -0.16
CA LEU A 90 9.65 16.83 -1.30
C LEU A 90 8.48 15.83 -1.27
N LEU A 91 8.78 14.54 -1.07
CA LEU A 91 7.75 13.50 -0.95
C LEU A 91 6.77 13.79 0.19
N ALA A 92 7.26 14.29 1.33
CA ALA A 92 6.43 14.67 2.47
C ALA A 92 5.52 15.86 2.16
N ASP A 93 6.06 16.92 1.56
CA ASP A 93 5.32 18.14 1.19
C ASP A 93 4.21 17.86 0.17
N ARG A 94 4.43 16.87 -0.71
CA ARG A 94 3.43 16.38 -1.66
C ARG A 94 2.39 15.46 -1.04
N GLY A 95 2.54 15.06 0.22
CA GLY A 95 1.69 14.08 0.87
C GLY A 95 1.82 12.67 0.29
N TRP A 96 2.99 12.34 -0.26
CA TRP A 96 3.29 11.06 -0.91
C TRP A 96 3.97 10.05 0.01
N LEU A 97 4.11 10.35 1.30
CA LEU A 97 4.60 9.43 2.30
C LEU A 97 3.49 8.93 3.21
N TYR A 98 3.47 7.61 3.45
CA TYR A 98 2.67 7.00 4.50
C TYR A 98 3.57 6.55 5.66
N LEU A 99 3.64 7.39 6.69
CA LEU A 99 4.65 7.28 7.76
C LEU A 99 4.17 6.51 9.00
N TYR A 100 3.19 5.61 8.87
CA TYR A 100 2.69 4.79 9.98
C TYR A 100 3.07 3.32 9.80
N ASN A 101 3.56 2.68 10.85
CA ASN A 101 3.97 1.27 10.80
C ASN A 101 2.78 0.28 10.75
N GLY A 102 3.08 -1.03 10.73
CA GLY A 102 2.07 -2.09 10.65
C GLY A 102 1.09 -2.13 11.83
N ARG A 103 1.46 -1.51 12.95
CA ARG A 103 0.61 -1.35 14.14
C ARG A 103 -0.17 -0.03 14.17
N GLY A 104 0.07 0.86 13.21
CA GLY A 104 -0.54 2.19 13.19
C GLY A 104 0.16 3.25 14.01
N HIS A 105 1.38 2.99 14.49
CA HIS A 105 2.15 4.00 15.20
C HIS A 105 2.87 4.91 14.20
N GLY A 106 2.74 6.21 14.40
CA GLY A 106 3.34 7.23 13.56
C GLY A 106 2.72 8.62 13.81
N PRO A 107 3.09 9.63 13.02
CA PRO A 107 4.06 9.53 11.92
C PRO A 107 5.48 9.26 12.44
N LEU A 108 6.17 8.31 11.80
CA LEU A 108 7.58 8.00 12.01
C LEU A 108 8.45 8.90 11.12
N LEU A 109 9.75 8.96 11.41
CA LEU A 109 10.71 9.74 10.62
C LEU A 109 10.85 9.15 9.19
N PRO A 110 10.77 9.97 8.12
CA PRO A 110 10.92 9.52 6.74
C PRO A 110 12.21 8.75 6.45
N GLN A 111 13.30 9.11 7.13
CA GLN A 111 14.62 8.48 6.96
C GLN A 111 14.63 7.01 7.39
N GLY A 112 13.67 6.61 8.24
CA GLY A 112 13.49 5.23 8.66
C GLY A 112 12.73 4.36 7.67
N LEU A 113 12.22 4.92 6.56
CA LEU A 113 11.45 4.16 5.58
C LEU A 113 12.22 2.91 5.11
N PRO A 114 11.52 1.77 4.96
CA PRO A 114 12.15 0.55 4.48
C PRO A 114 12.84 0.74 3.13
N LYS A 115 14.03 0.18 2.97
CA LYS A 115 14.84 0.31 1.72
C LYS A 115 14.45 -0.67 0.62
N SER A 116 13.51 -1.58 0.91
CA SER A 116 12.99 -2.56 -0.04
C SER A 116 11.55 -2.92 0.29
N LEU A 117 10.77 -3.26 -0.73
CA LEU A 117 9.41 -3.77 -0.59
C LEU A 117 9.32 -5.01 0.30
N LEU A 118 10.37 -5.85 0.32
CA LEU A 118 10.43 -7.07 1.14
C LEU A 118 10.49 -6.76 2.65
N MET A 119 10.94 -5.56 3.02
CA MET A 119 11.04 -5.09 4.40
C MET A 119 9.76 -4.43 4.92
N LEU A 120 8.73 -4.27 4.08
CA LEU A 120 7.46 -3.70 4.51
C LEU A 120 6.79 -4.59 5.56
N GLU A 121 6.33 -3.96 6.63
CA GLU A 121 5.56 -4.62 7.69
C GLU A 121 4.16 -5.03 7.21
N ASP A 122 3.54 -5.96 7.95
CA ASP A 122 2.13 -6.28 7.78
C ASP A 122 1.26 -5.33 8.62
N ASP A 123 0.25 -4.74 8.00
CA ASP A 123 -0.88 -4.09 8.67
C ASP A 123 -2.16 -4.93 8.45
N PRO A 124 -2.57 -5.72 9.45
CA PRO A 124 -3.81 -6.50 9.40
C PRO A 124 -5.06 -5.66 9.16
N TYR A 125 -5.10 -4.41 9.63
CA TYR A 125 -6.24 -3.54 9.41
C TYR A 125 -6.30 -3.00 7.99
N ARG A 126 -5.14 -2.78 7.35
CA ARG A 126 -5.06 -2.48 5.91
C ARG A 126 -5.52 -3.67 5.06
N SER A 127 -5.24 -4.90 5.50
CA SER A 127 -5.79 -6.13 4.89
C SER A 127 -7.30 -6.22 5.05
N LEU A 128 -7.81 -5.93 6.26
CA LEU A 128 -9.24 -5.97 6.56
C LEU A 128 -10.02 -4.93 5.74
N ALA A 129 -9.51 -3.70 5.66
CA ALA A 129 -10.11 -2.63 4.85
C ALA A 129 -10.15 -2.99 3.36
N TRP A 130 -9.08 -3.56 2.83
CA TRP A 130 -9.06 -4.07 1.45
C TRP A 130 -10.11 -5.16 1.22
N LYS A 131 -10.25 -6.10 2.16
CA LYS A 131 -11.24 -7.18 2.04
C LYS A 131 -12.65 -6.61 2.02
N LEU A 132 -12.98 -5.68 2.90
CA LEU A 132 -14.29 -5.02 2.96
C LEU A 132 -14.59 -4.22 1.68
N LYS A 133 -13.60 -3.50 1.14
CA LYS A 133 -13.70 -2.82 -0.16
C LYS A 133 -13.92 -3.80 -1.30
N SER A 134 -13.22 -4.94 -1.30
CA SER A 134 -13.39 -6.00 -2.32
C SER A 134 -14.78 -6.66 -2.27
N GLU A 135 -15.43 -6.65 -1.11
CA GLU A 135 -16.82 -7.09 -0.91
C GLU A 135 -17.85 -6.00 -1.29
N GLY A 136 -17.40 -4.84 -1.76
CA GLY A 136 -18.27 -3.73 -2.16
C GLY A 136 -18.88 -2.96 -0.97
N LEU A 137 -18.35 -3.14 0.25
CA LEU A 137 -18.87 -2.47 1.45
C LEU A 137 -18.28 -1.09 1.70
N ILE A 138 -17.23 -0.75 0.95
CA ILE A 138 -16.58 0.55 0.95
C ILE A 138 -16.48 0.97 -0.52
N ARG A 139 -17.08 2.10 -0.87
CA ARG A 139 -17.00 2.66 -2.23
C ARG A 139 -15.57 3.11 -2.53
N PRO A 140 -14.98 2.77 -3.68
CA PRO A 140 -13.66 3.27 -4.06
C PRO A 140 -13.65 4.78 -4.22
N GLU A 141 -12.68 5.44 -3.57
CA GLU A 141 -12.45 6.88 -3.68
C GLU A 141 -11.04 7.13 -4.25
N PRO A 142 -10.84 7.12 -5.59
CA PRO A 142 -9.52 7.13 -6.21
C PRO A 142 -8.75 8.45 -6.01
N LEU A 143 -9.46 9.53 -5.67
CA LEU A 143 -8.86 10.84 -5.40
C LEU A 143 -8.46 11.03 -3.94
N ILE A 144 -8.80 10.08 -3.06
CA ILE A 144 -8.48 10.15 -1.63
C ILE A 144 -7.20 9.34 -1.36
N PRO A 145 -6.07 10.00 -1.03
CA PRO A 145 -4.84 9.30 -0.72
C PRO A 145 -5.01 8.38 0.49
N TYR A 146 -4.41 7.20 0.40
CA TYR A 146 -4.36 6.22 1.50
C TYR A 146 -5.75 5.80 1.99
N HIS A 147 -6.75 5.75 1.11
CA HIS A 147 -8.15 5.46 1.43
C HIS A 147 -8.34 4.23 2.31
N GLU A 148 -7.77 3.08 1.95
CA GLU A 148 -7.87 1.86 2.75
C GLU A 148 -7.09 1.95 4.08
N PHE A 149 -6.04 2.76 4.18
CA PHE A 149 -5.36 3.00 5.45
C PHE A 149 -6.20 3.87 6.39
N ARG A 150 -6.98 4.83 5.87
CA ARG A 150 -7.93 5.62 6.68
C ARG A 150 -9.00 4.71 7.28
N TRP A 151 -9.58 3.82 6.49
CA TRP A 151 -10.50 2.79 6.96
C TRP A 151 -9.84 1.82 7.95
N GLY A 152 -8.61 1.37 7.66
CA GLY A 152 -7.85 0.51 8.56
C GLY A 152 -7.60 1.16 9.93
N THR A 153 -7.19 2.43 9.95
CA THR A 153 -7.00 3.21 11.19
C THR A 153 -8.30 3.36 11.98
N TRP A 154 -9.42 3.65 11.32
CA TRP A 154 -10.71 3.71 12.00
C TRP A 154 -11.13 2.36 12.58
N LEU A 155 -11.01 1.27 11.82
CA LEU A 155 -11.30 -0.09 12.30
C LEU A 155 -10.41 -0.50 13.47
N ARG A 156 -9.14 -0.05 13.49
CA ARG A 156 -8.19 -0.27 14.59
C ARG A 156 -8.66 0.31 15.92
N SER A 157 -9.47 1.37 15.90
CA SER A 157 -10.05 1.97 17.10
C SER A 157 -11.30 1.23 17.63
N ARG A 158 -11.74 0.15 16.96
CA ARG A 158 -12.97 -0.58 17.30
C ARG A 158 -12.67 -1.88 18.03
N ALA A 159 -13.62 -2.30 18.86
CA ALA A 159 -13.56 -3.61 19.48
C ALA A 159 -13.81 -4.70 18.43
N LEU A 160 -12.72 -5.33 17.98
CA LEU A 160 -12.72 -6.47 17.08
C LEU A 160 -12.05 -7.66 17.77
N PRO A 161 -12.52 -8.90 17.52
CA PRO A 161 -11.84 -10.09 18.02
C PRO A 161 -10.43 -10.21 17.40
N PRO A 162 -9.49 -10.91 18.05
CA PRO A 162 -8.14 -11.10 17.52
C PRO A 162 -8.15 -11.71 16.12
N PHE A 163 -7.37 -11.11 15.21
CA PHE A 163 -7.27 -11.51 13.81
C PHE A 163 -5.89 -11.19 13.24
N SER A 164 -5.61 -11.63 12.01
CA SER A 164 -4.37 -11.30 11.29
C SER A 164 -4.62 -11.24 9.79
N SER A 165 -3.68 -10.72 8.99
CA SER A 165 -3.77 -10.77 7.52
C SER A 165 -3.85 -12.19 6.95
N LYS A 166 -3.45 -13.23 7.72
CA LYS A 166 -3.62 -14.64 7.30
C LYS A 166 -5.02 -15.17 7.61
N TYR A 167 -5.68 -14.63 8.64
CA TYR A 167 -6.97 -15.10 9.15
C TYR A 167 -7.85 -13.88 9.50
N LEU A 168 -8.55 -13.35 8.50
CA LEU A 168 -9.45 -12.19 8.66
C LEU A 168 -10.82 -12.60 9.20
N GLU A 169 -11.24 -13.85 8.98
CA GLU A 169 -12.58 -14.36 9.32
C GLU A 169 -13.09 -14.02 10.73
N PRO A 170 -12.26 -14.07 11.79
CA PRO A 170 -12.74 -13.71 13.13
C PRO A 170 -13.30 -12.28 13.20
N ALA A 171 -12.65 -11.31 12.55
CA ALA A 171 -13.02 -9.90 12.61
C ALA A 171 -14.07 -9.49 11.57
N LEU A 172 -14.22 -10.25 10.48
CA LEU A 172 -15.09 -9.86 9.36
C LEU A 172 -16.56 -9.63 9.75
N PRO A 173 -17.23 -10.48 10.55
CA PRO A 173 -18.63 -10.24 10.92
C PRO A 173 -18.83 -8.88 11.61
N ALA A 174 -18.00 -8.57 12.61
CA ALA A 174 -18.08 -7.30 13.34
C ALA A 174 -17.68 -6.12 12.44
N ALA A 175 -16.61 -6.26 11.64
CA ALA A 175 -16.15 -5.22 10.75
C ALA A 175 -17.19 -4.86 9.67
N ARG A 176 -17.89 -5.86 9.09
CA ARG A 176 -18.99 -5.65 8.14
C ARG A 176 -20.15 -4.86 8.75
N SER A 177 -20.50 -5.13 10.01
CA SER A 177 -21.53 -4.36 10.73
C SER A 177 -21.07 -2.93 11.01
N LEU A 178 -19.80 -2.77 11.42
CA LEU A 178 -19.22 -1.46 11.72
C LEU A 178 -19.19 -0.53 10.50
N VAL A 179 -18.70 -1.00 9.35
CA VAL A 179 -18.58 -0.15 8.14
C VAL A 179 -19.92 0.29 7.56
N ARG A 180 -21.02 -0.41 7.89
CA ARG A 180 -22.39 -0.01 7.52
C ARG A 180 -23.04 0.91 8.55
N SER A 181 -22.57 0.89 9.79
CA SER A 181 -23.15 1.71 10.85
C SER A 181 -22.91 3.22 10.65
N ASN A 182 -23.78 4.04 11.22
CA ASN A 182 -23.62 5.51 11.24
C ASN A 182 -22.30 5.98 11.87
N ALA A 183 -21.62 5.15 12.67
CA ALA A 183 -20.30 5.47 13.23
C ALA A 183 -19.21 5.64 12.15
N ALA A 184 -19.44 5.12 10.94
CA ALA A 184 -18.55 5.25 9.79
C ALA A 184 -18.95 6.37 8.81
N SER A 185 -20.05 7.08 9.05
CA SER A 185 -20.62 8.07 8.11
C SER A 185 -19.71 9.24 7.73
N HIS A 186 -18.68 9.53 8.54
CA HIS A 186 -17.70 10.58 8.29
C HIS A 186 -16.50 10.10 7.45
N LEU A 187 -16.43 8.81 7.09
CA LEU A 187 -15.35 8.26 6.28
C LEU A 187 -15.71 8.32 4.80
N ASP A 188 -14.73 8.72 3.99
CA ASP A 188 -14.84 8.72 2.53
C ASP A 188 -15.20 7.31 2.03
N GLY A 189 -16.15 7.24 1.10
CA GLY A 189 -16.60 5.98 0.52
C GLY A 189 -17.56 5.17 1.40
N TRP A 190 -18.10 5.72 2.48
CA TRP A 190 -19.20 5.11 3.22
C TRP A 190 -20.48 5.06 2.37
N ILE A 191 -21.23 3.95 2.47
CA ILE A 191 -22.42 3.69 1.63
C ILE A 191 -23.70 3.33 2.41
N GLY A 192 -23.62 3.22 3.73
CA GLY A 192 -24.72 2.71 4.57
C GLY A 192 -24.77 1.19 4.73
#